data_AF-A0A4Q4D2B0-F1
#
_entry.id   AF-A0A4Q4D2B0-F1
#
_cell.length_a   1.000
_cell.length_b   1.000
_cell.length_c   1.000
_cell.angle_alpha   90.00
_cell.angle_beta   90.00
_cell.angle_gamma   90.00
#
_symmetry.space_group_name_H-M   'P 1'
#
loop_
_entity.id
_entity.type
_entity.pdbx_description
1 polymer ?
#
loop_
_entity_poly.entity_id
_entity_poly.type
_entity_poly.pdbx_seq_one_letter_code
_entity_poly.pdbx_strand_id
1 'polypeptide(L)'
;MPFVRSARPLVGAIALVMTALPFVAAPAQADGPGAGSPWVVSVGDSYISGEAGRWAGSSNSSSAAADALGGAAYFDNAANNAEQIERCHRSKSAQISIGGGVSSLNLACSGAETATDTSGSYFKPGLDFYDDGAGRVGQAKALQSFAATHNVKMVNVSIGGNDFNFADVVQSCVVDFLYSPSWAKDYCNDDNSVKANFTAANVAAVKTKVANAYLNVRTAMRNAGYADSSWTLLVQNYPSPIPNSSGYR
;
A
#
# COMPACT_ATOMS: atom_id res chain seq x y z
N MET A 1 -71.90 54.38 -47.23
CA MET A 1 -71.39 54.14 -45.86
C MET A 1 -71.26 52.63 -45.67
N PRO A 2 -70.19 52.05 -45.11
CA PRO A 2 -68.89 52.60 -44.71
C PRO A 2 -67.68 52.01 -45.46
N PHE A 3 -66.56 52.71 -45.32
CA PHE A 3 -65.20 52.33 -45.71
C PHE A 3 -64.67 51.15 -44.89
N VAL A 4 -63.91 50.25 -45.51
CA VAL A 4 -62.96 49.37 -44.78
C VAL A 4 -61.58 49.54 -45.39
N ARG A 5 -60.70 50.24 -44.67
CA ARG A 5 -59.28 50.41 -45.00
C ARG A 5 -58.52 49.16 -44.56
N SER A 6 -57.83 48.52 -45.51
CA SER A 6 -56.92 47.40 -45.22
C SER A 6 -55.56 47.96 -44.77
N ALA A 7 -55.28 47.90 -43.46
CA ALA A 7 -53.96 48.24 -42.92
C ALA A 7 -53.03 47.02 -43.01
N ARG A 8 -51.91 47.16 -43.73
CA ARG A 8 -50.82 46.18 -43.75
C ARG A 8 -49.92 46.43 -42.54
N PRO A 9 -49.68 45.46 -41.64
CA PRO A 9 -48.69 45.61 -40.60
C PRO A 9 -47.28 45.47 -41.21
N LEU A 10 -46.45 46.50 -41.06
CA LEU A 10 -45.00 46.37 -41.18
C LEU A 10 -44.51 45.62 -39.92
N VAL A 11 -44.07 44.38 -40.09
CA VAL A 11 -43.32 43.66 -39.04
C VAL A 11 -41.86 44.05 -39.20
N GLY A 12 -41.38 44.93 -38.31
CA GLY A 12 -39.96 45.28 -38.22
C GLY A 12 -39.17 44.09 -37.67
N ALA A 13 -38.16 43.64 -38.42
CA ALA A 13 -37.22 42.63 -37.97
C ALA A 13 -36.29 43.23 -36.90
N ILE A 14 -36.51 42.86 -35.63
CA ILE A 14 -35.56 43.12 -34.55
C ILE A 14 -34.43 42.10 -34.69
N ALA A 15 -33.29 42.54 -35.23
CA ALA A 15 -32.06 41.74 -35.23
C ALA A 15 -31.46 41.74 -33.81
N LEU A 16 -31.73 40.67 -33.05
CA LEU A 16 -31.10 40.43 -31.76
C LEU A 16 -29.64 40.01 -31.99
N VAL A 17 -28.70 40.93 -31.83
CA VAL A 17 -27.27 40.62 -31.82
C VAL A 17 -26.96 39.88 -30.52
N MET A 18 -26.98 38.55 -30.55
CA MET A 18 -26.46 37.74 -29.45
C MET A 18 -24.94 37.81 -29.46
N THR A 19 -24.37 38.59 -28.55
CA THR A 19 -22.95 38.54 -28.22
C THR A 19 -22.65 37.19 -27.56
N ALA A 20 -22.11 36.24 -28.34
CA ALA A 20 -21.58 35.00 -27.81
C ALA A 20 -20.36 35.30 -26.93
N LEU A 21 -20.54 35.31 -25.62
CA LEU A 21 -19.44 35.24 -24.66
C LEU A 21 -18.74 33.90 -24.86
N PRO A 22 -17.43 33.87 -25.15
CA PRO A 22 -16.69 32.62 -25.17
C PRO A 22 -16.68 32.05 -23.75
N PHE A 23 -17.45 30.99 -23.52
CA PHE A 23 -17.27 30.13 -22.36
C PHE A 23 -15.90 29.49 -22.50
N VAL A 24 -14.89 30.08 -21.85
CA VAL A 24 -13.60 29.42 -21.66
C VAL A 24 -13.86 28.29 -20.68
N ALA A 25 -13.99 27.06 -21.17
CA ALA A 25 -14.07 25.90 -20.31
C ALA A 25 -12.85 25.91 -19.39
N ALA A 26 -13.07 25.88 -18.07
CA ALA A 26 -11.97 25.69 -17.14
C ALA A 26 -11.24 24.40 -17.54
N PRO A 27 -9.90 24.41 -17.62
CA PRO A 27 -9.16 23.20 -17.95
C PRO A 27 -9.56 22.12 -16.94
N ALA A 28 -9.94 20.94 -17.44
CA ALA A 28 -10.15 19.79 -16.57
C ALA A 28 -8.86 19.61 -15.73
N GLN A 29 -8.97 19.76 -14.41
CA GLN A 29 -7.84 19.45 -13.55
C GLN A 29 -7.58 17.95 -13.69
N ALA A 30 -6.34 17.61 -14.07
CA ALA A 30 -5.88 16.24 -13.95
C ALA A 30 -5.98 15.83 -12.47
N ASP A 31 -6.32 14.55 -12.22
CA ASP A 31 -6.28 13.97 -10.89
C ASP A 31 -4.89 14.22 -10.25
N GLY A 32 -4.87 14.41 -8.93
CA GLY A 32 -3.67 14.82 -8.21
C GLY A 32 -3.95 15.27 -6.78
N PRO A 33 -2.98 15.96 -6.14
CA PRO A 33 -3.16 16.46 -4.78
C PRO A 33 -4.44 17.29 -4.62
N GLY A 34 -5.41 16.76 -3.88
CA GLY A 34 -6.70 17.43 -3.63
C GLY A 34 -7.71 17.40 -4.78
N ALA A 35 -7.41 16.76 -5.91
CA ALA A 35 -8.27 16.70 -7.09
C ALA A 35 -8.45 15.25 -7.58
N GLY A 36 -9.69 14.86 -7.87
CA GLY A 36 -10.02 13.49 -8.31
C GLY A 36 -10.49 12.57 -7.19
N SER A 37 -10.80 11.33 -7.57
CA SER A 37 -11.32 10.31 -6.64
C SER A 37 -10.29 9.95 -5.57
N PRO A 38 -10.72 9.69 -4.32
CA PRO A 38 -9.79 9.41 -3.23
C PRO A 38 -9.10 8.06 -3.42
N TRP A 39 -7.80 8.04 -3.14
CA TRP A 39 -6.97 6.84 -3.12
C TRP A 39 -6.43 6.55 -1.72
N VAL A 40 -6.32 5.27 -1.40
CA VAL A 40 -5.53 4.77 -0.28
C VAL A 40 -4.38 3.92 -0.80
N VAL A 41 -3.20 4.05 -0.22
CA VAL A 41 -2.00 3.33 -0.67
C VAL A 41 -1.41 2.55 0.49
N SER A 42 -1.03 1.29 0.28
CA SER A 42 -0.24 0.54 1.25
C SER A 42 1.22 0.46 0.83
N VAL A 43 2.12 0.68 1.78
CA VAL A 43 3.57 0.45 1.65
C VAL A 43 4.03 -0.32 2.88
N GLY A 44 5.07 -1.14 2.77
CA GLY A 44 5.53 -1.96 3.86
C GLY A 44 5.98 -3.36 3.44
N ASP A 45 5.91 -4.27 4.40
CA ASP A 45 6.29 -5.67 4.28
C ASP A 45 5.09 -6.60 4.01
N SER A 46 5.29 -7.89 4.29
CA SER A 46 4.33 -8.97 4.07
C SER A 46 3.00 -8.80 4.78
N TYR A 47 2.98 -8.18 5.96
CA TYR A 47 1.76 -8.02 6.75
C TYR A 47 0.74 -7.11 6.07
N ILE A 48 1.22 -6.13 5.30
CA ILE A 48 0.36 -5.21 4.56
C ILE A 48 0.35 -5.49 3.05
N SER A 49 1.33 -6.22 2.51
CA SER A 49 1.22 -6.77 1.15
C SER A 49 0.07 -7.77 1.06
N GLY A 50 -0.28 -8.41 2.18
CA GLY A 50 -1.30 -9.46 2.23
C GLY A 50 -0.73 -10.83 1.89
N GLU A 51 0.53 -11.08 2.25
CA GLU A 51 1.11 -12.41 2.16
C GLU A 51 0.23 -13.46 2.85
N ALA A 52 0.18 -14.66 2.29
CA ALA A 52 -0.74 -15.73 2.65
C ALA A 52 -2.23 -15.42 2.40
N GLY A 53 -2.55 -14.37 1.65
CA GLY A 53 -3.92 -14.02 1.24
C GLY A 53 -4.64 -15.09 0.41
N ARG A 54 -3.92 -16.09 -0.10
CA ARG A 54 -4.50 -17.33 -0.65
C ARG A 54 -5.18 -18.23 0.39
N TRP A 55 -4.98 -17.94 1.68
CA TRP A 55 -5.52 -18.65 2.84
C TRP A 55 -5.52 -20.19 2.72
N ALA A 56 -4.52 -20.73 2.02
CA ALA A 56 -4.41 -22.17 1.75
C ALA A 56 -4.12 -23.01 3.02
N GLY A 57 -3.87 -22.37 4.18
CA GLY A 57 -3.64 -23.03 5.47
C GLY A 57 -4.81 -22.93 6.47
N SER A 58 -6.01 -22.48 6.08
CA SER A 58 -7.17 -22.32 6.99
C SER A 58 -7.80 -23.64 7.45
N SER A 59 -7.46 -24.75 6.79
CA SER A 59 -8.23 -25.99 6.91
C SER A 59 -7.31 -27.20 6.96
N ASN A 60 -7.57 -28.06 7.94
CA ASN A 60 -6.96 -29.39 8.03
C ASN A 60 -7.56 -30.39 7.02
N SER A 61 -8.59 -30.00 6.26
CA SER A 61 -9.26 -30.88 5.30
C SER A 61 -8.87 -30.57 3.86
N SER A 62 -8.99 -29.31 3.42
CA SER A 62 -8.58 -28.90 2.09
C SER A 62 -8.43 -27.38 2.01
N SER A 63 -7.34 -26.95 1.39
CA SER A 63 -7.09 -25.55 1.05
C SER A 63 -8.02 -25.04 -0.05
N ALA A 64 -8.60 -25.93 -0.87
CA ALA A 64 -9.39 -25.55 -2.06
C ALA A 64 -10.65 -24.73 -1.73
N ALA A 65 -11.21 -24.90 -0.53
CA ALA A 65 -12.36 -24.12 -0.08
C ALA A 65 -11.99 -22.65 0.25
N ALA A 66 -10.72 -22.36 0.51
CA ALA A 66 -10.22 -21.05 0.91
C ALA A 66 -9.27 -20.41 -0.13
N ASP A 67 -8.65 -21.20 -1.01
CA ASP A 67 -7.80 -20.75 -2.12
C ASP A 67 -8.64 -20.31 -3.33
N ALA A 68 -9.56 -19.37 -3.11
CA ALA A 68 -10.57 -18.97 -4.09
C ALA A 68 -9.98 -18.38 -5.38
N LEU A 69 -8.77 -17.79 -5.31
CA LEU A 69 -8.11 -17.16 -6.46
C LEU A 69 -6.89 -17.96 -6.97
N GLY A 70 -6.48 -19.03 -6.30
CA GLY A 70 -5.23 -19.73 -6.63
C GLY A 70 -4.03 -18.77 -6.66
N GLY A 71 -3.08 -19.04 -7.56
CA GLY A 71 -1.93 -18.15 -7.78
C GLY A 71 -2.31 -16.73 -8.24
N ALA A 72 -3.49 -16.56 -8.84
CA ALA A 72 -3.95 -15.24 -9.31
C ALA A 72 -4.29 -14.27 -8.17
N ALA A 73 -4.32 -14.74 -6.91
CA ALA A 73 -4.44 -13.89 -5.74
C ALA A 73 -3.39 -12.78 -5.67
N TYR A 74 -2.21 -13.00 -6.28
CA TYR A 74 -1.09 -12.05 -6.24
C TYR A 74 -0.83 -11.34 -7.56
N PHE A 75 -1.61 -11.60 -8.61
CA PHE A 75 -1.38 -10.94 -9.90
C PHE A 75 -1.74 -9.45 -9.81
N ASP A 76 -0.73 -8.58 -9.82
CA ASP A 76 -0.86 -7.13 -9.66
C ASP A 76 -0.25 -6.34 -10.82
N ASN A 77 0.34 -7.01 -11.81
CA ASN A 77 0.74 -6.35 -13.05
C ASN A 77 -0.48 -5.90 -13.88
N ALA A 78 -0.26 -4.99 -14.84
CA ALA A 78 -1.35 -4.39 -15.63
C ALA A 78 -2.18 -5.42 -16.43
N ALA A 79 -1.55 -6.52 -16.87
CA ALA A 79 -2.22 -7.60 -17.59
C ALA A 79 -2.96 -8.58 -16.65
N ASN A 80 -2.81 -8.42 -15.34
CA ASN A 80 -3.37 -9.27 -14.29
C ASN A 80 -3.07 -10.77 -14.52
N ASN A 81 -1.82 -11.08 -14.88
CA ASN A 81 -1.37 -12.45 -15.18
C ASN A 81 -0.04 -12.83 -14.49
N ALA A 82 0.58 -11.90 -13.75
CA ALA A 82 1.78 -12.14 -12.96
C ALA A 82 1.93 -11.08 -11.85
N GLU A 83 2.85 -11.33 -10.93
CA GLU A 83 3.33 -10.30 -10.00
C GLU A 83 4.17 -9.25 -10.76
N GLN A 84 3.94 -7.97 -10.50
CA GLN A 84 4.72 -6.85 -11.05
C GLN A 84 6.16 -6.88 -10.52
N ILE A 85 6.34 -7.25 -9.25
CA ILE A 85 7.63 -7.56 -8.65
C ILE A 85 7.50 -8.95 -8.06
N GLU A 86 8.32 -9.88 -8.54
CA GLU A 86 8.24 -11.29 -8.17
C GLU A 86 8.41 -11.48 -6.65
N ARG A 87 7.54 -12.30 -6.06
CA ARG A 87 7.48 -12.61 -4.62
C ARG A 87 7.19 -11.40 -3.72
N CYS A 88 6.56 -10.35 -4.22
CA CYS A 88 6.03 -9.32 -3.33
C CYS A 88 4.69 -9.73 -2.70
N HIS A 89 4.00 -10.72 -3.25
CA HIS A 89 2.79 -11.30 -2.68
C HIS A 89 1.75 -10.22 -2.34
N ARG A 90 1.46 -9.34 -3.31
CA ARG A 90 0.47 -8.27 -3.19
C ARG A 90 -0.93 -8.84 -3.40
N SER A 91 -1.57 -9.29 -2.31
CA SER A 91 -2.84 -10.00 -2.40
C SER A 91 -4.00 -9.09 -2.79
N LYS A 92 -4.91 -9.60 -3.63
CA LYS A 92 -6.23 -8.98 -3.86
C LYS A 92 -7.10 -8.92 -2.59
N SER A 93 -6.80 -9.74 -1.59
CA SER A 93 -7.44 -9.73 -0.27
C SER A 93 -6.71 -8.88 0.76
N ALA A 94 -5.67 -8.13 0.36
CA ALA A 94 -4.97 -7.24 1.28
C ALA A 94 -5.93 -6.18 1.83
N GLN A 95 -5.80 -5.90 3.12
CA GLN A 95 -6.71 -5.01 3.85
C GLN A 95 -6.78 -3.57 3.36
N ILE A 96 -5.89 -3.15 2.46
CA ILE A 96 -5.93 -1.82 1.83
C ILE A 96 -7.15 -1.67 0.90
N SER A 97 -7.73 -2.78 0.45
CA SER A 97 -8.97 -2.81 -0.33
C SER A 97 -10.18 -2.65 0.58
N ILE A 98 -10.49 -1.39 0.92
CA ILE A 98 -11.56 -1.02 1.87
C ILE A 98 -12.97 -0.91 1.25
N GLY A 99 -13.09 -1.03 -0.08
CA GLY A 99 -14.38 -0.93 -0.78
C GLY A 99 -14.98 0.48 -0.76
N GLY A 100 -16.32 0.58 -0.84
CA GLY A 100 -17.05 1.85 -0.66
C GLY A 100 -16.77 2.92 -1.73
N GLY A 101 -16.27 2.54 -2.91
CA GLY A 101 -15.92 3.48 -3.98
C GLY A 101 -14.57 4.18 -3.79
N VAL A 102 -13.76 3.75 -2.81
CA VAL A 102 -12.39 4.23 -2.63
C VAL A 102 -11.43 3.34 -3.41
N SER A 103 -10.59 3.95 -4.23
CA SER A 103 -9.56 3.24 -4.98
C SER A 103 -8.37 2.91 -4.07
N SER A 104 -7.75 1.75 -4.26
CA SER A 104 -6.61 1.30 -3.46
C SER A 104 -5.43 0.88 -4.34
N LEU A 105 -4.22 1.22 -3.93
CA LEU A 105 -2.98 0.70 -4.53
C LEU A 105 -2.14 0.01 -3.46
N ASN A 106 -1.62 -1.18 -3.78
CA ASN A 106 -0.68 -1.88 -2.94
C ASN A 106 0.74 -1.77 -3.53
N LEU A 107 1.64 -1.09 -2.82
CA LEU A 107 3.06 -0.96 -3.17
C LEU A 107 3.96 -1.79 -2.25
N ALA A 108 3.40 -2.35 -1.18
CA ALA A 108 4.11 -3.17 -0.20
C ALA A 108 4.70 -4.44 -0.83
N CYS A 109 5.68 -5.04 -0.17
CA CYS A 109 6.34 -6.22 -0.70
C CYS A 109 6.72 -7.18 0.43
N SER A 110 6.31 -8.44 0.32
CA SER A 110 6.80 -9.50 1.21
C SER A 110 8.33 -9.54 1.22
N GLY A 111 8.89 -9.62 2.44
CA GLY A 111 10.33 -9.58 2.69
C GLY A 111 10.96 -8.19 2.64
N ALA A 112 10.20 -7.10 2.46
CA ALA A 112 10.77 -5.76 2.50
C ALA A 112 11.27 -5.39 3.90
N GLU A 113 12.49 -4.87 3.97
CA GLU A 113 13.00 -4.09 5.10
C GLU A 113 12.75 -2.60 4.87
N THR A 114 13.12 -1.76 5.84
CA THR A 114 13.13 -0.31 5.62
C THR A 114 14.04 0.12 4.46
N ALA A 115 15.13 -0.60 4.21
CA ALA A 115 16.05 -0.37 3.10
C ALA A 115 15.80 -1.36 1.94
N THR A 116 16.01 -0.89 0.71
CA THR A 116 15.90 -1.73 -0.49
C THR A 116 17.05 -2.75 -0.54
N ASP A 117 16.70 -4.01 -0.77
CA ASP A 117 17.65 -5.09 -1.03
C ASP A 117 17.64 -5.49 -2.52
N THR A 118 18.82 -5.44 -3.12
CA THR A 118 19.08 -5.82 -4.51
C THR A 118 20.11 -6.95 -4.63
N SER A 119 20.58 -7.48 -3.51
CA SER A 119 21.63 -8.49 -3.44
C SER A 119 21.10 -9.92 -3.63
N GLY A 120 19.84 -10.16 -3.29
CA GLY A 120 19.19 -11.47 -3.43
C GLY A 120 18.76 -11.81 -4.85
N SER A 121 18.24 -13.05 -5.03
CA SER A 121 17.68 -13.51 -6.31
C SER A 121 16.42 -12.73 -6.73
N TYR A 122 15.75 -12.11 -5.77
CA TYR A 122 14.54 -11.31 -5.99
C TYR A 122 14.74 -9.91 -5.44
N PHE A 123 14.39 -8.91 -6.23
CA PHE A 123 14.41 -7.51 -5.81
C PHE A 123 13.38 -7.27 -4.70
N LYS A 124 13.81 -6.67 -3.59
CA LYS A 124 12.94 -6.28 -2.47
C LYS A 124 12.97 -4.77 -2.27
N PRO A 125 11.96 -4.03 -2.77
CA PRO A 125 11.89 -2.59 -2.59
C PRO A 125 11.65 -2.28 -1.11
N GLY A 126 12.58 -1.57 -0.49
CA GLY A 126 12.42 -1.06 0.86
C GLY A 126 11.56 0.20 0.87
N LEU A 127 11.28 0.71 2.06
CA LEU A 127 10.54 1.96 2.23
C LEU A 127 11.45 3.19 2.12
N ASP A 128 12.14 3.28 0.98
CA ASP A 128 13.12 4.30 0.65
C ASP A 128 12.93 4.84 -0.79
N PHE A 129 13.86 5.70 -1.20
CA PHE A 129 13.89 6.32 -2.53
C PHE A 129 14.88 5.63 -3.48
N TYR A 130 15.18 4.35 -3.28
CA TYR A 130 16.00 3.60 -4.23
C TYR A 130 15.46 3.75 -5.65
N ASP A 131 16.36 3.90 -6.62
CA ASP A 131 16.04 3.97 -8.04
C ASP A 131 17.30 3.56 -8.80
N ASP A 132 17.23 2.46 -9.55
CA ASP A 132 18.34 1.98 -10.37
C ASP A 132 18.34 2.53 -11.80
N GLY A 133 17.35 3.35 -12.15
CA GLY A 133 17.15 3.87 -13.51
C GLY A 133 16.67 2.84 -14.53
N ALA A 134 16.52 1.57 -14.13
CA ALA A 134 16.03 0.46 -14.96
C ALA A 134 14.58 0.05 -14.59
N GLY A 135 13.93 0.85 -13.74
CA GLY A 135 12.54 0.67 -13.32
C GLY A 135 12.37 -0.06 -11.98
N ARG A 136 13.46 -0.48 -11.32
CA ARG A 136 13.38 -0.98 -9.93
C ARG A 136 13.53 0.20 -8.99
N VAL A 137 12.47 0.47 -8.25
CA VAL A 137 12.39 1.60 -7.33
C VAL A 137 11.93 1.16 -5.95
N GLY A 138 12.40 1.87 -4.93
CA GLY A 138 11.92 1.76 -3.56
C GLY A 138 10.46 2.21 -3.44
N GLN A 139 9.80 1.79 -2.38
CA GLN A 139 8.37 2.02 -2.20
C GLN A 139 8.03 3.50 -1.99
N ALA A 140 8.91 4.30 -1.38
CA ALA A 140 8.67 5.73 -1.22
C ALA A 140 8.79 6.46 -2.58
N LYS A 141 9.72 6.04 -3.43
CA LYS A 141 9.81 6.53 -4.82
C LYS A 141 8.59 6.14 -5.64
N ALA A 142 8.13 4.91 -5.54
CA ALA A 142 6.90 4.45 -6.19
C ALA A 142 5.67 5.24 -5.73
N LEU A 143 5.53 5.47 -4.41
CA LEU A 143 4.47 6.29 -3.82
C LEU A 143 4.51 7.72 -4.34
N GLN A 144 5.70 8.35 -4.38
CA GLN A 144 5.86 9.69 -4.92
C GLN A 144 5.37 9.79 -6.37
N SER A 145 5.78 8.85 -7.22
CA SER A 145 5.37 8.83 -8.63
C SER A 145 3.87 8.65 -8.79
N PHE A 146 3.26 7.77 -7.98
CA PHE A 146 1.82 7.53 -8.02
C PHE A 146 1.02 8.74 -7.51
N ALA A 147 1.41 9.30 -6.36
CA ALA A 147 0.68 10.38 -5.71
C ALA A 147 0.71 11.69 -6.53
N ALA A 148 1.71 11.89 -7.39
CA ALA A 148 1.81 13.08 -8.25
C ALA A 148 0.59 13.26 -9.18
N THR A 149 -0.15 12.19 -9.47
CA THR A 149 -1.30 12.19 -10.40
C THR A 149 -2.57 11.57 -9.83
N HIS A 150 -2.64 11.35 -8.51
CA HIS A 150 -3.80 10.73 -7.85
C HIS A 150 -4.03 11.38 -6.51
N ASN A 151 -5.29 11.59 -6.08
CA ASN A 151 -5.67 12.16 -4.78
C ASN A 151 -5.53 11.17 -3.61
N VAL A 152 -4.30 10.93 -3.16
CA VAL A 152 -4.00 10.02 -2.04
C VAL A 152 -4.42 10.66 -0.71
N LYS A 153 -5.37 10.03 -0.02
CA LYS A 153 -5.89 10.49 1.28
C LYS A 153 -5.29 9.73 2.46
N MET A 154 -4.77 8.53 2.23
CA MET A 154 -4.15 7.71 3.26
C MET A 154 -2.99 6.90 2.69
N VAL A 155 -1.91 6.81 3.45
CA VAL A 155 -0.84 5.83 3.25
C VAL A 155 -0.80 4.93 4.49
N ASN A 156 -1.13 3.65 4.33
CA ASN A 156 -1.05 2.65 5.39
C ASN A 156 0.31 1.94 5.37
N VAL A 157 0.98 1.87 6.51
CA VAL A 157 2.35 1.38 6.63
C VAL A 157 2.47 0.27 7.66
N SER A 158 3.07 -0.85 7.27
CA SER A 158 3.57 -1.90 8.17
C SER A 158 5.01 -2.23 7.77
N ILE A 159 6.01 -1.83 8.57
CA ILE A 159 7.42 -2.06 8.23
C ILE A 159 8.28 -2.23 9.49
N GLY A 160 9.39 -2.93 9.38
CA GLY A 160 10.36 -3.13 10.46
C GLY A 160 10.41 -4.55 11.05
N GLY A 161 9.46 -5.43 10.75
CA GLY A 161 9.50 -6.82 11.22
C GLY A 161 10.71 -7.57 10.65
N ASN A 162 10.99 -7.36 9.37
CA ASN A 162 12.16 -7.94 8.70
C ASN A 162 13.47 -7.30 9.20
N ASP A 163 13.50 -6.01 9.55
CA ASP A 163 14.66 -5.37 10.18
C ASP A 163 15.02 -5.96 11.57
N PHE A 164 14.07 -6.67 12.21
CA PHE A 164 14.26 -7.44 13.44
C PHE A 164 14.58 -8.93 13.19
N ASN A 165 14.75 -9.35 11.93
CA ASN A 165 14.89 -10.75 11.53
C ASN A 165 13.76 -11.64 12.07
N PHE A 166 12.53 -11.13 12.08
CA PHE A 166 11.41 -11.79 12.74
C PHE A 166 11.14 -13.21 12.21
N ALA A 167 11.29 -13.43 10.90
CA ALA A 167 11.14 -14.75 10.29
C ALA A 167 12.14 -15.77 10.87
N ASP A 168 13.41 -15.40 10.98
CA ASP A 168 14.46 -16.26 11.53
C ASP A 168 14.23 -16.52 13.02
N VAL A 169 13.83 -15.49 13.78
CA VAL A 169 13.48 -15.63 15.20
C VAL A 169 12.35 -16.64 15.37
N VAL A 170 11.25 -16.50 14.64
CA VAL A 170 10.12 -17.43 14.71
C VAL A 170 10.56 -18.84 14.31
N GLN A 171 11.36 -18.98 13.27
CA GLN A 171 11.87 -20.27 12.82
C GLN A 171 12.70 -20.95 13.90
N SER A 172 13.68 -20.25 14.50
CA SER A 172 14.47 -20.78 15.62
C SER A 172 13.56 -21.25 16.76
N CYS A 173 12.63 -20.41 17.20
CA CYS A 173 11.72 -20.74 18.28
C CYS A 173 10.81 -21.94 18.01
N VAL A 174 10.29 -22.07 16.79
CA VAL A 174 9.46 -23.22 16.40
C VAL A 174 10.32 -24.49 16.33
N VAL A 175 11.52 -24.41 15.78
CA VAL A 175 12.46 -25.54 15.69
C VAL A 175 12.80 -26.04 17.09
N ASP A 176 13.23 -25.18 18.01
CA ASP A 176 13.59 -25.58 19.37
C ASP A 176 12.41 -26.21 20.12
N PHE A 177 11.22 -25.61 19.98
CA PHE A 177 10.01 -26.13 20.61
C PHE A 177 9.62 -27.53 20.09
N LEU A 178 9.72 -27.76 18.78
CA LEU A 178 9.34 -29.01 18.12
C LEU A 178 10.36 -30.14 18.34
N TYR A 179 11.65 -29.81 18.36
CA TYR A 179 12.70 -30.82 18.52
C TYR A 179 13.10 -31.06 19.98
N SER A 180 12.67 -30.21 20.92
CA SER A 180 12.90 -30.45 22.35
C SER A 180 11.91 -31.47 22.94
N PRO A 181 12.42 -32.42 23.76
CA PRO A 181 11.58 -33.40 24.42
C PRO A 181 10.61 -32.72 25.41
N SER A 182 9.43 -33.32 25.61
CA SER A 182 8.40 -32.76 26.51
C SER A 182 8.86 -32.55 27.95
N TRP A 183 9.88 -33.28 28.40
CA TRP A 183 10.43 -33.22 29.75
C TRP A 183 11.63 -32.26 29.90
N ALA A 184 12.17 -31.74 28.79
CA ALA A 184 13.24 -30.73 28.78
C ALA A 184 13.04 -29.82 27.57
N LYS A 185 12.13 -28.86 27.71
CA LYS A 185 11.83 -27.88 26.67
C LYS A 185 13.01 -26.94 26.45
N ASP A 186 13.36 -26.78 25.19
CA ASP A 186 14.32 -25.80 24.72
C ASP A 186 13.56 -24.58 24.23
N TYR A 187 13.85 -23.42 24.83
CA TYR A 187 13.16 -22.18 24.55
C TYR A 187 14.17 -21.21 23.95
N CYS A 188 14.02 -20.89 22.67
CA CYS A 188 14.87 -19.96 21.93
C CYS A 188 15.12 -18.57 22.57
N ASN A 189 14.39 -18.17 23.61
CA ASN A 189 14.45 -16.81 24.14
C ASN A 189 15.83 -16.48 24.75
N ASP A 190 16.62 -17.49 25.11
CA ASP A 190 17.97 -17.34 25.63
C ASP A 190 19.07 -17.61 24.58
N ASP A 191 18.70 -18.01 23.37
CA ASP A 191 19.62 -18.17 22.25
C ASP A 191 20.27 -16.86 21.85
N ASN A 192 21.56 -16.93 21.52
CA ASN A 192 22.29 -15.76 21.05
C ASN A 192 21.73 -15.19 19.73
N SER A 193 21.27 -16.05 18.83
CA SER A 193 20.63 -15.66 17.56
C SER A 193 19.35 -14.85 17.77
N VAL A 194 18.55 -15.20 18.79
CA VAL A 194 17.33 -14.48 19.15
C VAL A 194 17.66 -13.22 19.95
N LYS A 195 18.44 -13.35 21.02
CA LYS A 195 18.79 -12.22 21.92
C LYS A 195 19.46 -11.07 21.20
N ALA A 196 20.29 -11.33 20.19
CA ALA A 196 20.98 -10.29 19.42
C ALA A 196 19.99 -9.28 18.80
N ASN A 197 18.83 -9.76 18.34
CA ASN A 197 17.79 -8.92 17.73
C ASN A 197 17.10 -7.99 18.75
N PHE A 198 17.07 -8.37 20.04
CA PHE A 198 16.32 -7.67 21.09
C PHE A 198 17.20 -6.94 22.12
N THR A 199 18.49 -6.75 21.82
CA THR A 199 19.33 -5.85 22.64
C THR A 199 18.79 -4.42 22.59
N ALA A 200 18.96 -3.64 23.66
CA ALA A 200 18.52 -2.25 23.69
C ALA A 200 19.12 -1.42 22.55
N ALA A 201 20.37 -1.69 22.19
CA ALA A 201 21.06 -1.05 21.06
C ALA A 201 20.41 -1.41 19.71
N ASN A 202 20.15 -2.69 19.44
CA ASN A 202 19.52 -3.10 18.19
C ASN A 202 18.08 -2.59 18.07
N VAL A 203 17.31 -2.66 19.16
CA VAL A 203 15.95 -2.09 19.22
C VAL A 203 15.97 -0.60 18.91
N ALA A 204 16.91 0.17 19.49
CA ALA A 204 17.03 1.59 19.19
C ALA A 204 17.42 1.85 17.72
N ALA A 205 18.32 1.04 17.16
CA ALA A 205 18.73 1.14 15.76
C ALA A 205 17.56 0.86 14.80
N VAL A 206 16.83 -0.24 14.99
CA VAL A 206 15.68 -0.58 14.15
C VAL A 206 14.55 0.44 14.30
N LYS A 207 14.27 0.94 15.51
CA LYS A 207 13.30 2.03 15.70
C LYS A 207 13.69 3.29 14.92
N THR A 208 14.99 3.59 14.84
CA THR A 208 15.50 4.72 14.04
C THR A 208 15.28 4.47 12.55
N LYS A 209 15.56 3.26 12.05
CA LYS A 209 15.29 2.88 10.65
C LYS A 209 13.80 3.04 10.30
N VAL A 210 12.90 2.54 11.15
CA VAL A 210 11.45 2.64 10.95
C VAL A 210 10.98 4.10 10.99
N ALA A 211 11.50 4.91 11.91
CA ALA A 211 11.19 6.35 11.94
C ALA A 211 11.63 7.05 10.65
N ASN A 212 12.80 6.72 10.12
CA ASN A 212 13.28 7.25 8.84
C ASN A 212 12.41 6.79 7.66
N ALA A 213 11.91 5.56 7.68
CA ALA A 213 10.97 5.07 6.67
C ALA A 213 9.65 5.86 6.68
N TYR A 214 9.12 6.23 7.85
CA TYR A 214 7.96 7.13 7.95
C TYR A 214 8.27 8.55 7.44
N LEU A 215 9.48 9.05 7.69
CA LEU A 215 9.93 10.32 7.11
C LEU A 215 10.05 10.24 5.58
N ASN A 216 10.45 9.10 5.02
CA ASN A 216 10.48 8.87 3.58
C ASN A 216 9.08 8.92 2.97
N VAL A 217 8.07 8.31 3.61
CA VAL A 217 6.67 8.43 3.17
C VAL A 217 6.20 9.88 3.17
N ARG A 218 6.47 10.63 4.26
CA ARG A 218 6.14 12.05 4.32
C ARG A 218 6.83 12.85 3.22
N THR A 219 8.10 12.55 2.96
CA THR A 219 8.89 13.19 1.91
C THR A 219 8.32 12.88 0.52
N ALA A 220 7.91 11.64 0.27
CA ALA A 220 7.33 11.22 -1.00
C ALA A 220 6.03 11.97 -1.28
N MET A 221 5.17 12.09 -0.28
CA MET A 221 3.92 12.86 -0.36
C MET A 221 4.18 14.35 -0.62
N ARG A 222 5.13 14.96 0.11
CA ARG A 222 5.52 16.36 -0.12
C ARG A 222 6.08 16.61 -1.52
N ASN A 223 6.94 15.73 -1.99
CA ASN A 223 7.51 15.80 -3.34
C ASN A 223 6.44 15.65 -4.42
N ALA A 224 5.36 14.91 -4.13
CA ALA A 224 4.19 14.78 -4.98
C ALA A 224 3.23 15.98 -4.90
N GLY A 225 3.50 16.99 -4.07
CA GLY A 225 2.70 18.22 -3.96
C GLY A 225 1.68 18.23 -2.81
N TYR A 226 1.75 17.28 -1.88
CA TYR A 226 0.83 17.22 -0.74
C TYR A 226 1.30 18.09 0.43
N ALA A 227 0.36 18.86 0.99
CA ALA A 227 0.50 19.38 2.35
C ALA A 227 0.36 18.22 3.36
N ASP A 228 1.08 18.25 4.47
CA ASP A 228 0.98 17.19 5.49
C ASP A 228 -0.44 17.03 6.06
N SER A 229 -1.25 18.10 6.04
CA SER A 229 -2.63 18.10 6.50
C SER A 229 -3.65 17.54 5.51
N SER A 230 -3.25 17.27 4.26
CA SER A 230 -4.18 16.81 3.20
C SER A 230 -4.31 15.29 3.09
N TRP A 231 -3.50 14.53 3.84
CA TRP A 231 -3.48 13.06 3.84
C TRP A 231 -3.17 12.52 5.26
N THR A 232 -3.31 11.21 5.45
CA THR A 232 -3.06 10.54 6.73
C THR A 232 -2.01 9.44 6.57
N LEU A 233 -1.00 9.45 7.45
CA LEU A 233 -0.13 8.29 7.67
C LEU A 233 -0.82 7.37 8.68
N LEU A 234 -1.28 6.21 8.24
CA LEU A 234 -1.81 5.17 9.12
C LEU A 234 -0.70 4.16 9.37
N VAL A 235 -0.26 4.01 10.62
CA VAL A 235 0.70 2.98 10.99
C VAL A 235 -0.06 1.76 11.49
N GLN A 236 0.14 0.65 10.82
CA GLN A 236 -0.31 -0.65 11.25
C GLN A 236 0.84 -1.39 11.93
N ASN A 237 0.62 -1.72 13.20
CA ASN A 237 1.55 -2.56 13.92
C ASN A 237 1.24 -4.05 13.69
N TYR A 238 2.22 -4.88 14.00
CA TYR A 238 2.09 -6.33 13.89
C TYR A 238 1.12 -6.90 14.94
N PRO A 239 0.32 -7.91 14.58
CA PRO A 239 -0.43 -8.67 15.55
C PRO A 239 0.53 -9.49 16.44
N SER A 240 0.10 -9.82 17.66
CA SER A 240 0.73 -10.90 18.43
C SER A 240 0.13 -12.22 17.94
N PRO A 241 0.86 -13.08 17.20
CA PRO A 241 0.30 -14.33 16.67
C PRO A 241 0.11 -15.38 17.78
N ILE A 242 0.67 -15.14 18.95
CA ILE A 242 0.72 -16.05 20.09
C ILE A 242 0.29 -15.32 21.37
N PRO A 243 -0.32 -16.03 22.34
CA PRO A 243 -0.60 -15.45 23.65
C PRO A 243 0.71 -15.18 24.41
N ASN A 244 0.63 -14.39 25.48
CA ASN A 244 1.72 -14.32 26.45
C ASN A 244 2.07 -15.73 26.94
N SER A 245 3.32 -15.97 27.37
CA SER A 245 3.83 -17.27 27.83
C SER A 245 2.86 -18.01 28.78
N SER A 246 2.25 -17.30 29.73
CA SER A 246 1.28 -17.86 30.69
C SER A 246 -0.06 -18.30 30.09
N GLY A 247 -0.32 -17.98 28.83
CA GLY A 247 -1.55 -18.29 28.09
C GLY A 247 -1.39 -19.41 27.07
N TYR A 248 -0.19 -19.99 26.88
CA TYR A 248 -0.03 -21.20 26.10
C TYR A 248 -0.68 -22.38 26.83
N ARG A 249 -1.58 -23.08 26.14
CA ARG A 249 -2.33 -24.24 26.62
C ARG A 249 -1.98 -25.47 25.82
#